data_AF-A0A5R8ZL49-F1
#
_entry.id   AF-A0A5R8ZL49-F1
#
_cell.length_a   1.000
_cell.length_b   1.000
_cell.length_c   1.000
_cell.angle_alpha   90.00
_cell.angle_beta   90.00
_cell.angle_gamma   90.00
#
_symmetry.space_group_name_H-M   'P 1'
#
loop_
_entity.id
_entity.type
_entity.pdbx_description
1 polymer ?
#
loop_
_entity_poly.entity_id
_entity_poly.type
_entity_poly.pdbx_seq_one_letter_code
_entity_poly.pdbx_strand_id
1 'polypeptide(L)'
;MNQKMLDQMAAVTEAQYLREHAKIKPILDAEAALRGKLAKLDAQMKETRQQSEQDHAMRALGADLLWQGWHSRTRRQLNIELAQVTARKLKAMDQVRKAFGRKHAVQTMADQERKRKKLDQIKKLETQLLG
;
A
#
# COMPACT_ATOMS: atom_id res chain seq x y z
N MET A 1 -25.33 -16.71 17.69
CA MET A 1 -23.94 -17.13 17.35
C MET A 1 -23.12 -17.15 18.63
N ASN A 2 -22.27 -18.17 18.86
CA ASN A 2 -21.53 -18.28 20.12
C ASN A 2 -20.32 -17.32 20.16
N GLN A 3 -20.10 -16.64 21.30
CA GLN A 3 -18.99 -15.69 21.49
C GLN A 3 -17.62 -16.27 21.11
N LYS A 4 -17.32 -17.51 21.54
CA LYS A 4 -16.08 -18.20 21.19
C LYS A 4 -15.86 -18.30 19.67
N MET A 5 -16.93 -18.52 18.91
CA MET A 5 -16.86 -18.62 17.45
C MET A 5 -16.55 -17.26 16.81
N LEU A 6 -17.14 -16.18 17.33
CA LEU A 6 -16.82 -14.81 16.88
C LEU A 6 -15.38 -14.42 17.17
N ASP A 7 -14.87 -14.78 18.36
CA ASP A 7 -13.48 -14.52 18.72
C ASP A 7 -12.50 -15.30 17.82
N GLN A 8 -12.82 -16.58 17.51
CA GLN A 8 -12.05 -17.37 16.56
C GLN A 8 -12.08 -16.79 15.15
N MET A 9 -13.25 -16.38 14.66
CA MET A 9 -13.37 -15.73 13.35
C MET A 9 -12.62 -14.40 13.31
N ALA A 10 -12.62 -13.63 14.41
CA ALA A 10 -11.87 -12.38 14.50
C ALA A 10 -10.36 -12.64 14.37
N ALA A 11 -9.85 -13.68 15.06
CA ALA A 11 -8.44 -14.07 14.95
C ALA A 11 -8.07 -14.52 13.52
N VAL A 12 -8.91 -15.33 12.88
CA VAL A 12 -8.66 -15.81 11.50
C VAL A 12 -8.70 -14.67 10.49
N THR A 13 -9.70 -13.79 10.59
CA THR A 13 -9.81 -12.63 9.68
C THR A 13 -8.68 -11.62 9.90
N GLU A 14 -8.19 -11.47 11.13
CA GLU A 14 -7.00 -10.67 11.40
C GLU A 14 -5.74 -11.28 10.77
N ALA A 15 -5.51 -12.59 10.95
CA ALA A 15 -4.39 -13.27 10.31
C ALA A 15 -4.46 -13.16 8.78
N GLN A 16 -5.65 -13.24 8.19
CA GLN A 16 -5.85 -13.04 6.76
C GLN A 16 -5.52 -11.61 6.33
N TYR A 17 -5.96 -10.60 7.08
CA TYR A 17 -5.61 -9.20 6.81
C TYR A 17 -4.10 -8.97 6.89
N LEU A 18 -3.43 -9.45 7.93
CA LEU A 18 -1.98 -9.31 8.10
C LEU A 18 -1.22 -9.96 6.95
N ARG A 19 -1.68 -11.14 6.49
CA ARG A 19 -1.11 -11.82 5.33
C ARG A 19 -1.23 -10.99 4.05
N GLU A 20 -2.42 -10.44 3.77
CA GLU A 20 -2.60 -9.60 2.57
C GLU A 20 -1.82 -8.28 2.68
N HIS A 21 -1.75 -7.70 3.88
CA HIS A 21 -0.95 -6.51 4.14
C HIS A 21 0.55 -6.78 3.93
N ALA A 22 1.08 -7.91 4.40
CA ALA A 22 2.49 -8.27 4.20
C ALA A 22 2.85 -8.39 2.71
N LYS A 23 1.93 -8.89 1.88
CA LYS A 23 2.14 -9.00 0.42
C LYS A 23 2.26 -7.65 -0.28
N ILE A 24 1.71 -6.57 0.29
CA ILE A 24 1.74 -5.25 -0.36
C ILE A 24 3.08 -4.53 -0.20
N LYS A 25 3.79 -4.80 0.90
CA LYS A 25 5.07 -4.16 1.22
C LYS A 25 6.08 -4.21 0.08
N PRO A 26 6.40 -5.37 -0.53
CA PRO A 26 7.36 -5.42 -1.64
C PRO A 26 6.89 -4.64 -2.88
N ILE A 27 5.57 -4.49 -3.10
CA ILE A 27 5.04 -3.71 -4.22
C ILE A 27 5.26 -2.21 -3.97
N LEU A 28 5.03 -1.74 -2.75
CA LEU A 28 5.30 -0.35 -2.36
C LEU A 28 6.79 -0.03 -2.43
N ASP A 29 7.65 -0.96 -2.01
CA ASP A 29 9.10 -0.78 -2.08
C ASP A 29 9.60 -0.70 -3.54
N ALA A 30 9.06 -1.56 -4.43
CA ALA A 30 9.36 -1.49 -5.86
C ALA A 30 8.89 -0.17 -6.50
N GLU A 31 7.69 0.30 -6.14
CA GLU A 31 7.15 1.58 -6.62
C GLU A 31 8.02 2.76 -6.16
N ALA A 32 8.42 2.76 -4.89
CA ALA A 32 9.30 3.78 -4.33
C ALA A 32 10.68 3.77 -4.99
N ALA A 33 11.26 2.59 -5.23
CA ALA A 33 12.53 2.45 -5.94
C ALA A 33 12.46 3.02 -7.36
N LEU A 34 11.40 2.71 -8.11
CA LEU A 34 11.20 3.23 -9.47
C LEU A 34 11.03 4.75 -9.50
N ARG A 35 10.23 5.31 -8.59
CA ARG A 35 10.11 6.77 -8.42
C ARG A 35 11.46 7.41 -8.08
N GLY A 36 12.25 6.77 -7.21
CA GLY A 36 13.59 7.22 -6.88
C GLY A 36 14.53 7.23 -8.10
N LYS A 37 14.47 6.21 -8.95
CA LYS A 37 15.25 6.16 -10.21
C LYS A 37 14.84 7.29 -11.16
N LEU A 38 13.54 7.53 -11.33
CA LEU A 38 13.03 8.64 -12.15
C LEU A 38 13.49 9.99 -11.61
N ALA A 39 13.39 10.22 -10.30
CA ALA A 39 13.83 11.46 -9.68
C ALA A 39 15.34 11.71 -9.87
N LYS A 40 16.17 10.66 -9.77
CA LYS A 40 17.61 10.74 -10.06
C LYS A 40 17.87 11.08 -11.52
N LEU A 41 17.15 10.45 -12.45
CA LEU A 41 17.26 10.70 -13.88
C LEU A 41 16.91 12.17 -14.22
N ASP A 42 15.82 12.68 -13.64
CA ASP A 42 15.41 14.08 -13.82
C ASP A 42 16.41 15.07 -13.19
N ALA A 43 17.02 14.73 -12.05
CA ALA A 43 18.06 15.56 -11.42
C ALA A 43 19.32 15.67 -12.29
N GLN A 44 19.79 14.55 -12.84
CA GLN A 44 20.93 14.51 -13.77
C GLN A 44 20.68 15.40 -15.00
N MET A 45 19.45 15.44 -15.51
CA MET A 45 19.08 16.33 -16.62
C MET A 45 19.15 17.80 -16.27
N LYS A 46 18.66 18.17 -15.09
CA LYS A 46 18.72 19.56 -14.63
C LYS A 46 20.16 20.02 -14.46
N GLU A 47 21.00 19.19 -13.85
CA GLU A 47 22.42 19.50 -13.64
C GLU A 47 23.17 19.66 -14.97
N THR A 48 22.98 18.71 -15.90
CA THR A 48 23.62 18.76 -17.23
C THR A 48 23.21 20.03 -17.99
N ARG A 49 21.92 20.41 -17.92
CA ARG A 49 21.41 21.62 -18.59
C ARG A 49 21.97 22.90 -17.97
N GLN A 50 22.04 22.98 -16.64
CA GLN A 50 22.62 24.12 -15.93
C GLN A 50 24.11 24.30 -16.23
N GLN A 51 24.86 23.22 -16.31
CA GLN A 51 26.29 23.25 -16.68
C GLN A 51 26.49 23.69 -18.15
N SER A 52 25.60 23.28 -19.06
CA SER A 52 25.68 23.67 -20.48
C SER A 52 25.34 25.15 -20.73
N GLU A 53 24.51 25.77 -19.88
CA GLU A 53 24.15 27.19 -19.98
C GLU A 53 25.29 28.12 -19.51
N GLN A 54 26.27 27.60 -18.76
CA GLN A 54 27.40 28.37 -18.22
C GLN A 54 28.66 28.32 -19.11
N ASP A 55 28.78 27.32 -19.98
CA ASP A 55 29.98 27.04 -20.77
C ASP A 55 29.63 27.14 -22.28
N HIS A 56 29.63 28.37 -22.82
CA HIS A 56 29.25 28.67 -24.23
C HIS A 56 30.19 28.09 -25.31
N ALA A 57 31.03 27.12 -25.00
CA ALA A 57 31.95 26.52 -25.96
C ALA A 57 31.57 25.06 -26.27
N MET A 58 30.84 24.90 -27.37
CA MET A 58 31.14 23.88 -28.39
C MET A 58 31.45 22.47 -27.84
N ARG A 59 30.43 21.68 -27.47
CA ARG A 59 30.62 20.23 -27.22
C ARG A 59 29.61 19.38 -27.99
N ALA A 60 30.10 18.81 -29.09
CA ALA A 60 29.71 17.54 -29.69
C ALA A 60 28.19 17.23 -29.82
N LEU A 61 27.54 17.82 -30.83
CA LEU A 61 26.18 17.50 -31.29
C LEU A 61 25.87 15.99 -31.39
N GLY A 62 26.86 15.13 -31.62
CA GLY A 62 26.70 13.67 -31.68
C GLY A 62 26.63 12.96 -30.32
N ALA A 63 27.39 13.44 -29.32
CA ALA A 63 27.37 12.86 -27.97
C ALA A 63 26.07 13.23 -27.24
N ASP A 64 25.58 14.46 -27.45
CA ASP A 64 24.31 14.92 -26.91
C ASP A 64 23.12 14.14 -27.49
N LEU A 65 23.10 13.83 -28.79
CA LEU A 65 22.01 13.07 -29.39
C LEU A 65 21.93 11.63 -28.85
N LEU A 66 23.08 10.97 -28.66
CA LEU A 66 23.13 9.62 -28.07
C LEU A 66 22.69 9.64 -26.60
N TRP A 67 23.12 10.64 -25.83
CA TRP A 67 22.70 10.83 -24.45
C TRP A 67 21.20 11.07 -24.35
N GLN A 68 20.65 12.00 -25.16
CA GLN A 68 19.22 12.30 -25.19
C GLN A 68 18.40 11.07 -25.60
N GLY A 69 18.89 10.30 -26.57
CA GLY A 69 18.28 9.04 -26.99
C GLY A 69 18.32 7.96 -25.91
N TRP A 70 19.41 7.84 -25.16
CA TRP A 70 19.49 6.96 -23.99
C TRP A 70 18.53 7.41 -22.88
N HIS A 71 18.50 8.71 -22.55
CA HIS A 71 17.63 9.26 -21.53
C HIS A 71 16.15 9.01 -21.84
N SER A 72 15.71 9.31 -23.07
CA SER A 72 14.33 9.08 -23.52
C SER A 72 13.94 7.61 -23.41
N ARG A 73 14.81 6.68 -23.85
CA ARG A 73 14.59 5.23 -23.74
C ARG A 73 14.52 4.77 -22.28
N THR A 74 15.47 5.20 -21.45
CA THR A 74 15.53 4.85 -20.03
C THR A 74 14.31 5.37 -19.27
N ARG A 75 13.91 6.63 -19.50
CA ARG A 75 12.71 7.22 -18.90
C ARG A 75 11.45 6.48 -19.33
N ARG A 76 11.33 6.13 -20.62
CA ARG A 76 10.21 5.34 -21.13
C ARG A 76 10.16 3.97 -20.45
N GLN A 77 11.28 3.28 -20.33
CA GLN A 77 11.37 1.97 -19.68
C GLN A 77 10.94 2.05 -18.20
N LEU A 78 11.48 3.02 -17.45
CA LEU A 78 11.12 3.24 -16.05
C LEU A 78 9.64 3.57 -15.86
N ASN A 79 9.03 4.34 -16.78
CA ASN A 79 7.60 4.64 -16.74
C ASN A 79 6.72 3.40 -17.02
N ILE A 80 7.15 2.53 -17.95
CA ILE A 80 6.45 1.25 -18.20
C ILE A 80 6.50 0.38 -16.96
N GLU A 81 7.68 0.23 -16.34
CA GLU A 81 7.84 -0.53 -15.10
C GLU A 81 6.99 0.06 -13.96
N LEU A 82 6.98 1.40 -13.83
CA LEU A 82 6.17 2.08 -12.83
C LEU A 82 4.67 1.85 -13.05
N ALA A 83 4.20 1.89 -14.30
CA ALA A 83 2.81 1.60 -14.65
C ALA A 83 2.43 0.15 -14.28
N GLN A 84 3.30 -0.81 -14.57
CA GLN A 84 3.09 -2.23 -14.22
C GLN A 84 3.02 -2.43 -12.70
N VAL A 85 3.96 -1.85 -11.94
CA VAL A 85 3.94 -1.92 -10.47
C VAL A 85 2.71 -1.22 -9.90
N THR A 86 2.30 -0.09 -10.46
CA THR A 86 1.09 0.63 -10.05
C THR A 86 -0.16 -0.22 -10.29
N ALA A 87 -0.28 -0.89 -11.43
CA ALA A 87 -1.38 -1.81 -11.70
C ALA A 87 -1.42 -2.97 -10.68
N ARG A 88 -0.26 -3.57 -10.37
CA ARG A 88 -0.14 -4.61 -9.34
C ARG A 88 -0.54 -4.09 -7.96
N LYS A 89 -0.14 -2.87 -7.60
CA LYS A 89 -0.51 -2.20 -6.35
C LYS A 89 -2.01 -2.02 -6.24
N LEU A 90 -2.67 -1.53 -7.29
CA LEU A 90 -4.12 -1.33 -7.29
C LEU A 90 -4.87 -2.65 -7.02
N LYS A 91 -4.45 -3.74 -7.68
CA LYS A 91 -5.01 -5.07 -7.47
C LYS A 91 -4.77 -5.60 -6.05
N ALA A 92 -3.55 -5.45 -5.53
CA ALA A 92 -3.23 -5.87 -4.16
C ALA A 92 -3.98 -5.05 -3.10
N MET A 93 -4.12 -3.74 -3.31
CA MET A 93 -4.88 -2.85 -2.42
C MET A 93 -6.35 -3.25 -2.32
N ASP A 94 -6.99 -3.68 -3.41
CA ASP A 94 -8.37 -4.18 -3.37
C ASP A 94 -8.50 -5.40 -2.44
N GLN A 95 -7.55 -6.33 -2.49
CA GLN A 95 -7.53 -7.51 -1.62
C GLN A 95 -7.33 -7.13 -0.15
N VAL A 96 -6.40 -6.20 0.13
CA VAL A 96 -6.17 -5.67 1.47
C VAL A 96 -7.43 -5.01 2.03
N ARG A 97 -8.12 -4.18 1.24
CA ARG A 97 -9.37 -3.53 1.65
C ARG A 97 -10.46 -4.54 1.97
N LYS A 98 -10.63 -5.58 1.15
CA LYS A 98 -11.61 -6.65 1.39
C LYS A 98 -11.28 -7.45 2.65
N ALA A 99 -10.01 -7.79 2.88
CA ALA A 99 -9.58 -8.48 4.08
C ALA A 99 -9.81 -7.62 5.34
N PHE A 100 -9.46 -6.33 5.27
CA PHE A 100 -9.71 -5.37 6.34
C PHE A 100 -11.20 -5.23 6.65
N GLY A 101 -12.05 -5.07 5.63
CA GLY A 101 -13.50 -4.96 5.81
C GLY A 101 -14.09 -6.18 6.51
N ARG A 102 -13.66 -7.39 6.14
CA ARG A 102 -14.07 -8.63 6.82
C ARG A 102 -13.60 -8.69 8.26
N LYS A 103 -12.33 -8.38 8.52
CA LYS A 103 -11.78 -8.27 9.89
C LYS A 103 -12.61 -7.29 10.73
N HIS A 104 -12.87 -6.10 10.21
CA HIS A 104 -13.60 -5.06 10.92
C HIS A 104 -15.05 -5.47 11.22
N ALA A 105 -15.74 -6.08 10.25
CA ALA A 105 -17.10 -6.57 10.44
C ALA A 105 -17.17 -7.63 11.54
N VAL A 106 -16.29 -8.65 11.49
CA VAL A 106 -16.28 -9.73 12.49
C VAL A 106 -15.91 -9.20 13.87
N GLN A 107 -14.93 -8.29 13.95
CA GLN A 107 -14.55 -7.66 15.21
C GLN A 107 -15.71 -6.85 15.82
N THR A 108 -16.44 -6.10 14.98
CA THR A 108 -17.63 -5.36 15.41
C THR A 108 -18.72 -6.29 15.93
N MET A 109 -18.99 -7.40 15.24
CA MET A 109 -19.96 -8.41 15.70
C MET A 109 -19.53 -9.05 17.03
N ALA A 110 -18.24 -9.37 17.19
CA ALA A 110 -17.69 -9.93 18.42
C ALA A 110 -17.88 -8.97 19.61
N ASP A 111 -17.62 -7.67 19.41
CA ASP A 111 -17.77 -6.67 20.46
C ASP A 111 -19.23 -6.39 20.81
N GLN A 112 -20.13 -6.38 19.82
CA GLN A 112 -21.57 -6.27 20.04
C GLN A 112 -22.11 -7.44 20.86
N GLU A 113 -21.67 -8.67 20.55
CA GLU A 113 -22.07 -9.87 21.29
C GLU A 113 -21.54 -9.90 22.73
N ARG A 114 -20.30 -9.42 22.97
CA ARG A 114 -19.78 -9.22 24.34
C ARG A 114 -20.64 -8.24 25.12
N LYS A 115 -21.00 -7.11 24.50
CA LYS A 115 -21.87 -6.10 25.13
C LYS A 115 -23.25 -6.67 25.46
N ARG A 116 -23.87 -7.39 24.52
CA ARG A 116 -25.18 -8.04 24.73
C ARG A 116 -25.12 -9.01 25.91
N LYS A 117 -24.12 -9.90 25.95
CA LYS A 117 -23.96 -10.86 27.05
C LYS A 117 -23.78 -10.20 28.40
N LYS A 118 -23.01 -9.11 28.48
CA LYS A 118 -22.84 -8.36 29.73
C LYS A 118 -24.16 -7.76 30.21
N LEU A 119 -24.93 -7.15 29.31
CA LEU A 119 -26.24 -6.58 29.63
C LEU A 119 -27.23 -7.67 30.08
N ASP A 120 -27.25 -8.82 29.41
CA ASP A 120 -28.10 -9.96 29.79
C ASP A 120 -27.72 -10.51 31.17
N GLN A 121 -26.43 -10.52 31.53
CA GLN A 121 -25.95 -10.92 32.85
C GLN A 121 -26.39 -9.93 33.94
N ILE A 122 -26.24 -8.63 33.69
CA ILE A 122 -26.67 -7.58 34.62
C ILE A 122 -28.17 -7.68 34.88
N LYS A 123 -28.99 -7.78 33.83
CA LYS A 123 -30.45 -7.94 33.97
C LYS A 123 -30.84 -9.18 34.79
N LYS A 124 -30.16 -10.31 34.57
CA LYS A 124 -30.40 -11.54 35.35
C LYS A 124 -30.08 -11.37 36.83
N LEU A 125 -28.97 -10.69 37.14
CA LEU A 125 -28.60 -10.39 38.52
C LEU A 125 -29.60 -9.45 39.17
N GLU A 126 -30.06 -8.41 38.47
CA GLU A 126 -31.10 -7.50 38.96
C GLU A 126 -32.40 -8.25 39.29
N THR A 127 -32.86 -9.14 38.41
CA THR A 127 -34.05 -9.96 38.67
C THR A 127 -33.90 -10.94 39.83
N GLN A 128 -32.68 -11.42 40.10
CA GLN A 128 -32.40 -12.32 41.23
C GLN A 128 -32.28 -11.58 42.57
N LEU A 129 -31.97 -10.29 42.55
CA LEU A 129 -31.85 -9.45 43.75
C LEU A 129 -33.17 -8.79 44.15
N LEU A 130 -34.10 -8.63 43.19
CA LEU A 130 -35.40 -7.98 43.38
C LEU A 130 -36.59 -8.96 43.45
N GLY A 131 -36.37 -10.25 43.22
CA GLY A 131 -37.36 -11.33 43.39
C GLY A 131 -37.07 -12.14 44.64
#